data_AF-X0ZD31-F1
#
_entry.id   AF-X0ZD31-F1
#
_cell.length_a   1.000
_cell.length_b   1.000
_cell.length_c   1.000
_cell.angle_alpha   90.00
_cell.angle_beta   90.00
_cell.angle_gamma   90.00
#
_symmetry.space_group_name_H-M   'P 1'
#
loop_
_entity.id
_entity.type
_entity.pdbx_description
1 polymer ?
#
loop_
_entity_poly.entity_id
_entity_poly.type
_entity_poly.pdbx_seq_one_letter_code
_entity_poly.pdbx_strand_id
1 'polypeptide(L)'
;FDPVYINNNYFLSRLVKKGKCYSEEEKKSLYDEQLKIVKRIIPKYKQMGEQKRIEIISSPHYHPILPLLIDNKVAIEANPKSIVPNNHFTFSEDARMQIEKGLNFHKSIFGLKPAGVWSPEMAVSNESLKILAESGIFWTIADQAILSKSINVDLSLQNDRLIKNPHLLYKPYTFFNGNNSINIIFRDQILSDLIGFAYNNMSWEDAVDDFMDRLERIYFSVSQDSKPYLVNIALDGENCWEYYEKDGVEFLFNLYKKLNESNQFKLVSVTDYLSKYPPIDRLYNIKPGSWVRGDFSNWIVNISSSQYY
;
A
#
# COMPACT_ATOMS: atom_id res chain seq x y z
N PHE A 1 12.45 -10.90 18.70
CA PHE A 1 11.96 -9.64 19.28
C PHE A 1 12.73 -8.54 18.60
N ASP A 2 12.06 -7.46 18.20
CA ASP A 2 12.74 -6.28 17.69
C ASP A 2 13.79 -5.79 18.73
N PRO A 3 14.99 -5.37 18.29
CA PRO A 3 16.09 -4.92 19.16
C PRO A 3 15.66 -3.90 20.21
N VAL A 4 14.71 -3.00 19.90
CA VAL A 4 14.17 -2.01 20.83
C VAL A 4 13.52 -2.67 22.04
N TYR A 5 12.78 -3.77 21.87
CA TYR A 5 12.18 -4.48 23.00
C TYR A 5 13.21 -5.28 23.80
N ILE A 6 14.21 -5.86 23.12
CA ILE A 6 15.28 -6.59 23.79
C ILE A 6 16.08 -5.66 24.71
N ASN A 7 16.50 -4.51 24.16
CA ASN A 7 17.37 -3.56 24.85
C ASN A 7 16.68 -2.86 26.03
N ASN A 8 15.35 -2.72 25.98
CA ASN A 8 14.56 -2.07 27.02
C ASN A 8 13.91 -3.03 28.02
N ASN A 9 14.18 -4.34 27.93
CA ASN A 9 13.61 -5.33 28.82
C ASN A 9 14.71 -6.24 29.40
N TYR A 10 14.96 -6.11 30.71
CA TYR A 10 16.00 -6.86 31.42
C TYR A 10 15.84 -8.38 31.26
N PHE A 11 14.61 -8.89 31.29
CA PHE A 11 14.34 -10.32 31.14
C PHE A 11 14.72 -10.81 29.73
N LEU A 12 14.29 -10.10 28.68
CA LEU A 12 14.65 -10.45 27.30
C LEU A 12 16.16 -10.36 27.06
N SER A 13 16.79 -9.29 27.53
CA SER A 13 18.25 -9.12 27.48
C SER A 13 19.00 -10.26 28.17
N ARG A 14 18.51 -10.73 29.33
CA ARG A 14 19.10 -11.87 30.05
C ARG A 14 18.94 -13.17 29.26
N LEU A 15 17.80 -13.41 28.63
CA LEU A 15 17.60 -14.61 27.81
C LEU A 15 18.53 -14.65 26.59
N VAL A 16 18.70 -13.51 25.90
CA VAL A 16 19.66 -13.40 24.78
C VAL A 16 21.08 -13.75 25.24
N LYS A 17 21.52 -13.20 26.39
CA LYS A 17 22.83 -13.55 26.98
C LYS A 17 22.96 -15.02 27.36
N LYS A 18 21.86 -15.64 27.82
CA LYS A 18 21.84 -17.06 28.21
C LYS A 18 22.00 -17.98 26.98
N GLY A 19 21.36 -17.64 25.86
CA GLY A 19 21.54 -18.29 24.56
C GLY A 19 20.95 -19.70 24.41
N LYS A 20 20.92 -20.52 25.48
CA LYS A 20 20.43 -21.92 25.46
C LYS A 20 20.00 -22.42 26.85
N CYS A 21 19.50 -23.65 26.93
CA CYS A 21 19.07 -24.33 28.17
C CYS A 21 18.00 -23.56 28.95
N TYR A 22 16.97 -23.10 28.24
CA TYR A 22 15.84 -22.38 28.82
C TYR A 22 14.94 -23.31 29.64
N SER A 23 14.59 -22.88 30.85
CA SER A 23 13.60 -23.52 31.72
C SER A 23 12.18 -23.32 31.18
N GLU A 24 11.24 -24.15 31.62
CA GLU A 24 9.83 -24.00 31.26
C GLU A 24 9.24 -22.68 31.80
N GLU A 25 9.68 -22.22 32.96
CA GLU A 25 9.31 -20.93 33.53
C GLU A 25 9.79 -19.76 32.66
N GLU A 26 11.00 -19.84 32.10
CA GLU A 26 11.53 -18.83 31.17
C GLU A 26 10.77 -18.84 29.84
N LYS A 27 10.42 -20.02 29.30
CA LYS A 27 9.60 -20.12 28.09
C LYS A 27 8.22 -19.50 28.29
N LYS A 28 7.58 -19.79 29.42
CA LYS A 28 6.28 -19.19 29.78
C LYS A 28 6.39 -17.67 29.91
N SER A 29 7.41 -17.19 30.62
CA SER A 29 7.64 -15.75 30.79
C SER A 29 7.93 -15.05 29.46
N LEU A 30 8.65 -15.72 28.53
CA LEU A 30 8.87 -15.22 27.17
C LEU A 30 7.58 -15.08 26.39
N TYR A 31 6.71 -16.09 26.44
CA TYR A 31 5.39 -16.06 25.82
C TYR A 31 4.53 -14.93 26.39
N ASP A 32 4.53 -14.74 27.70
CA ASP A 32 3.80 -13.65 28.35
C ASP A 32 4.30 -12.26 27.89
N GLU A 33 5.60 -12.08 27.72
CA GLU A 33 6.17 -10.86 27.14
C GLU A 33 5.76 -10.65 25.66
N GLN A 34 5.73 -11.70 24.84
CA GLN A 34 5.23 -11.62 23.47
C GLN A 34 3.77 -11.17 23.44
N LEU A 35 2.92 -11.77 24.29
CA LEU A 35 1.51 -11.38 24.39
C LEU A 35 1.33 -9.93 24.83
N LYS A 36 2.18 -9.42 25.73
CA LYS A 36 2.15 -7.99 26.12
C LYS A 36 2.42 -7.07 24.92
N ILE A 37 3.34 -7.44 24.03
CA ILE A 37 3.64 -6.65 22.82
C ILE A 37 2.46 -6.72 21.85
N VAL A 38 1.95 -7.92 21.55
CA VAL A 38 0.82 -8.11 20.63
C VAL A 38 -0.41 -7.32 21.07
N LYS A 39 -0.73 -7.35 22.37
CA LYS A 39 -1.87 -6.60 22.94
C LYS A 39 -1.75 -5.08 22.78
N ARG A 40 -0.55 -4.54 22.53
CA ARG A 40 -0.31 -3.10 22.36
C ARG A 40 -0.49 -2.64 20.91
N ILE A 41 -0.50 -3.53 19.92
CA ILE A 41 -0.50 -3.18 18.50
C ILE A 41 -1.74 -2.33 18.14
N ILE A 42 -2.94 -2.87 18.33
CA ILE A 42 -4.19 -2.17 17.97
C ILE A 42 -4.40 -0.88 18.80
N PRO A 43 -4.24 -0.88 20.15
CA PRO A 43 -4.32 0.36 20.92
C PRO A 43 -3.31 1.43 20.48
N LYS A 44 -2.10 1.03 20.07
CA LYS A 44 -1.09 1.97 19.59
C LYS A 44 -1.51 2.61 18.27
N TYR A 45 -1.98 1.84 17.30
CA TYR A 45 -2.52 2.39 16.05
C TYR A 45 -3.66 3.37 16.32
N LYS A 46 -4.62 2.98 17.16
CA LYS A 46 -5.73 3.87 17.54
C LYS A 46 -5.24 5.20 18.13
N GLN A 47 -4.30 5.13 19.08
CA GLN A 47 -3.68 6.32 19.68
C GLN A 47 -3.02 7.22 18.61
N MET A 48 -2.27 6.64 17.67
CA MET A 48 -1.59 7.43 16.62
C MET A 48 -2.57 8.05 15.63
N GLY A 49 -3.69 7.36 15.32
CA GLY A 49 -4.78 7.90 14.52
C GLY A 49 -5.51 9.06 15.20
N GLU A 50 -5.82 8.94 16.48
CA GLU A 50 -6.44 10.02 17.29
C GLU A 50 -5.55 11.25 17.38
N GLN A 51 -4.22 11.06 17.42
CA GLN A 51 -3.22 12.13 17.38
C GLN A 51 -2.98 12.69 15.97
N LYS A 52 -3.69 12.19 14.94
CA LYS A 52 -3.51 12.55 13.53
C LYS A 52 -2.07 12.39 13.03
N ARG A 53 -1.32 11.44 13.60
CA ARG A 53 0.04 11.10 13.17
C ARG A 53 0.07 10.13 12.01
N ILE A 54 -0.99 9.33 11.88
CA ILE A 54 -1.21 8.38 10.80
C ILE A 54 -2.67 8.43 10.36
N GLU A 55 -2.93 8.02 9.12
CA GLU A 55 -4.25 7.66 8.63
C GLU A 55 -4.34 6.13 8.59
N ILE A 56 -5.36 5.56 9.24
CA ILE A 56 -5.63 4.12 9.18
C ILE A 56 -6.71 3.91 8.13
N ILE A 57 -6.42 3.10 7.12
CA ILE A 57 -7.36 2.71 6.08
C ILE A 57 -7.89 1.29 6.33
N SER A 58 -8.84 0.84 5.53
CA SER A 58 -9.33 -0.55 5.58
C SER A 58 -9.01 -1.31 4.30
N SER A 59 -9.32 -2.59 4.29
CA SER A 59 -9.34 -3.44 3.11
C SER A 59 -10.63 -4.28 3.11
N PRO A 60 -11.09 -4.82 1.98
CA PRO A 60 -12.08 -5.89 1.95
C PRO A 60 -11.70 -7.03 2.90
N HIS A 61 -12.71 -7.58 3.61
CA HIS A 61 -12.51 -8.28 4.88
C HIS A 61 -11.53 -9.47 4.87
N TYR A 62 -11.59 -10.34 3.85
CA TYR A 62 -10.67 -11.48 3.69
C TYR A 62 -9.68 -11.27 2.54
N HIS A 63 -9.40 -10.01 2.19
CA HIS A 63 -8.45 -9.64 1.14
C HIS A 63 -8.68 -10.31 -0.25
N PRO A 64 -9.94 -10.48 -0.75
CA PRO A 64 -10.17 -11.06 -2.08
C PRO A 64 -9.73 -10.11 -3.21
N ILE A 65 -9.27 -10.68 -4.33
CA ILE A 65 -9.02 -9.93 -5.56
C ILE A 65 -10.36 -9.47 -6.14
N LEU A 66 -10.81 -8.27 -5.75
CA LEU A 66 -12.16 -7.78 -6.02
C LEU A 66 -12.57 -7.90 -7.50
N PRO A 67 -11.75 -7.48 -8.49
CA PRO A 67 -12.12 -7.63 -9.89
C PRO A 67 -12.45 -9.07 -10.28
N LEU A 68 -11.64 -10.04 -9.83
CA LEU A 68 -11.83 -11.45 -10.17
C LEU A 68 -13.02 -12.08 -9.45
N LEU A 69 -13.32 -11.63 -8.23
CA LEU A 69 -14.51 -12.07 -7.49
C LEU A 69 -15.79 -11.55 -8.16
N ILE A 70 -15.77 -10.31 -8.65
CA ILE A 70 -16.90 -9.68 -9.34
C ILE A 70 -17.18 -10.38 -10.67
N ASP A 71 -16.15 -10.56 -11.51
CA ASP A 71 -16.22 -11.29 -12.77
C ASP A 71 -14.83 -11.83 -13.15
N ASN A 72 -14.65 -13.15 -13.17
CA ASN A 72 -13.35 -13.74 -13.48
C ASN A 72 -12.89 -13.51 -14.93
N LYS A 73 -13.78 -13.16 -15.88
CA LYS A 73 -13.41 -12.83 -17.26
C LYS A 73 -12.71 -11.47 -17.39
N VAL A 74 -12.75 -10.63 -16.36
CA VAL A 74 -11.99 -9.37 -16.32
C VAL A 74 -10.48 -9.57 -16.52
N ALA A 75 -9.98 -10.79 -16.26
CA ALA A 75 -8.60 -11.16 -16.56
C ALA A 75 -8.26 -11.10 -18.06
N ILE A 76 -9.20 -11.44 -18.94
CA ILE A 76 -8.99 -11.32 -20.40
C ILE A 76 -8.88 -9.84 -20.80
N GLU A 77 -9.64 -8.95 -20.15
CA GLU A 77 -9.53 -7.51 -20.38
C GLU A 77 -8.18 -6.97 -19.91
N ALA A 78 -7.69 -7.42 -18.74
CA ALA A 78 -6.40 -7.03 -18.19
C ALA A 78 -5.22 -7.53 -19.06
N ASN A 79 -5.36 -8.76 -19.59
CA ASN A 79 -4.39 -9.41 -20.45
C ASN A 79 -5.11 -10.39 -21.40
N PRO A 80 -5.17 -10.11 -22.72
CA PRO A 80 -5.87 -10.97 -23.69
C PRO A 80 -5.33 -12.41 -23.78
N LYS A 81 -4.14 -12.68 -23.22
CA LYS A 81 -3.54 -14.02 -23.17
C LYS A 81 -3.91 -14.80 -21.89
N SER A 82 -4.71 -14.21 -21.00
CA SER A 82 -5.16 -14.88 -19.78
C SER A 82 -6.04 -16.08 -20.09
N ILE A 83 -5.73 -17.21 -19.47
CA ILE A 83 -6.54 -18.43 -19.54
C ILE A 83 -7.44 -18.43 -18.31
N VAL A 84 -8.72 -18.15 -18.51
CA VAL A 84 -9.73 -18.17 -17.44
C VAL A 84 -10.39 -19.55 -17.37
N PRO A 85 -10.86 -19.99 -16.17
CA PRO A 85 -11.65 -21.22 -16.06
C PRO A 85 -12.87 -21.20 -17.00
N ASN A 86 -13.21 -22.36 -17.57
CA ASN A 86 -14.40 -22.50 -18.43
C ASN A 86 -15.70 -22.08 -17.73
N ASN A 87 -15.74 -22.29 -16.41
CA ASN A 87 -16.84 -21.82 -15.58
C ASN A 87 -16.65 -20.31 -15.34
N HIS A 88 -17.37 -19.51 -16.13
CA HIS A 88 -17.58 -18.09 -15.84
C HIS A 88 -18.33 -17.97 -14.52
N PHE A 89 -17.80 -17.20 -13.58
CA PHE A 89 -18.54 -16.86 -12.37
C PHE A 89 -18.52 -15.36 -12.12
N THR A 90 -19.61 -14.89 -11.53
CA THR A 90 -19.83 -13.49 -11.19
C THR A 90 -20.41 -13.38 -9.78
N PHE A 91 -19.66 -12.85 -8.83
CA PHE A 91 -20.07 -12.72 -7.43
C PHE A 91 -19.91 -11.28 -6.93
N SER A 92 -20.57 -10.33 -7.62
CA SER A 92 -20.56 -8.91 -7.24
C SER A 92 -21.15 -8.65 -5.85
N GLU A 93 -22.16 -9.42 -5.42
CA GLU A 93 -22.71 -9.32 -4.06
C GLU A 93 -21.70 -9.76 -2.99
N ASP A 94 -20.87 -10.76 -3.28
CA ASP A 94 -19.81 -11.17 -2.36
C ASP A 94 -18.75 -10.08 -2.24
N ALA A 95 -18.41 -9.40 -3.34
CA ALA A 95 -17.51 -8.26 -3.32
C ALA A 95 -18.08 -7.11 -2.45
N ARG A 96 -19.38 -6.80 -2.58
CA ARG A 96 -20.07 -5.83 -1.70
C ARG A 96 -19.99 -6.24 -0.23
N MET A 97 -20.32 -7.49 0.07
CA MET A 97 -20.25 -8.02 1.42
C MET A 97 -18.83 -7.94 2.01
N GLN A 98 -17.80 -8.23 1.21
CA GLN A 98 -16.40 -8.16 1.64
C GLN A 98 -15.99 -6.73 1.99
N ILE A 99 -16.39 -5.76 1.17
CA ILE A 99 -16.16 -4.33 1.43
C ILE A 99 -16.91 -3.92 2.70
N GLU A 100 -18.21 -4.20 2.80
CA GLU A 100 -19.03 -3.84 3.95
C GLU A 100 -18.47 -4.42 5.26
N LYS A 101 -18.12 -5.71 5.28
CA LYS A 101 -17.51 -6.36 6.44
C LYS A 101 -16.19 -5.71 6.84
N GLY A 102 -15.35 -5.34 5.85
CA GLY A 102 -14.10 -4.61 6.10
C GLY A 102 -14.35 -3.26 6.77
N LEU A 103 -15.24 -2.45 6.20
CA LEU A 103 -15.60 -1.12 6.73
C LEU A 103 -16.21 -1.21 8.14
N ASN A 104 -17.09 -2.18 8.37
CA ASN A 104 -17.73 -2.41 9.67
C ASN A 104 -16.73 -2.90 10.73
N PHE A 105 -15.80 -3.78 10.34
CA PHE A 105 -14.73 -4.23 11.22
C PHE A 105 -13.78 -3.09 11.58
N HIS A 106 -13.37 -2.27 10.61
CA HIS A 106 -12.58 -1.07 10.90
C HIS A 106 -13.31 -0.15 11.89
N LYS A 107 -14.60 0.12 11.66
CA LYS A 107 -15.42 0.96 12.55
C LYS A 107 -15.55 0.36 13.95
N SER A 108 -15.68 -0.95 14.10
CA SER A 108 -15.80 -1.58 15.43
C SER A 108 -14.51 -1.46 16.25
N ILE A 109 -13.34 -1.45 15.58
CA ILE A 109 -12.04 -1.31 16.24
C ILE A 109 -11.67 0.16 16.50
N PHE A 110 -11.83 1.04 15.51
CA PHE A 110 -11.33 2.41 15.55
C PHE A 110 -12.41 3.47 15.81
N GLY A 111 -13.70 3.09 15.77
CA GLY A 111 -14.85 3.96 16.11
C GLY A 111 -15.42 4.77 14.94
N LEU A 112 -14.69 4.90 13.83
CA LEU A 112 -15.11 5.64 12.63
C LEU A 112 -14.99 4.75 11.39
N LYS A 113 -15.76 5.05 10.33
CA LYS A 113 -15.51 4.40 9.04
C LYS A 113 -14.20 4.97 8.45
N PRO A 114 -13.41 4.14 7.75
CA PRO A 114 -12.21 4.61 7.08
C PRO A 114 -12.58 5.50 5.88
N ALA A 115 -11.76 6.51 5.59
CA ALA A 115 -11.91 7.31 4.37
C ALA A 115 -11.29 6.60 3.14
N GLY A 116 -10.14 5.95 3.35
CA GLY A 116 -9.43 5.19 2.33
C GLY A 116 -9.65 3.68 2.41
N VAL A 117 -9.55 3.01 1.27
CA VAL A 117 -9.45 1.55 1.18
C VAL A 117 -8.25 1.11 0.36
N TRP A 118 -7.49 0.16 0.88
CA TRP A 118 -6.54 -0.64 0.13
C TRP A 118 -7.29 -1.76 -0.58
N SER A 119 -7.48 -1.62 -1.89
CA SER A 119 -7.94 -2.74 -2.69
C SER A 119 -6.88 -3.84 -2.66
N PRO A 120 -7.22 -5.11 -2.39
CA PRO A 120 -6.25 -6.19 -2.28
C PRO A 120 -5.36 -6.26 -3.51
N GLU A 121 -4.04 -6.24 -3.30
CA GLU A 121 -3.03 -6.25 -4.38
C GLU A 121 -3.13 -5.03 -5.32
N MET A 122 -3.70 -3.93 -4.83
CA MET A 122 -4.14 -2.78 -5.62
C MET A 122 -4.98 -3.18 -6.84
N ALA A 123 -5.70 -4.30 -6.74
CA ALA A 123 -6.48 -4.85 -7.82
C ALA A 123 -7.72 -3.99 -8.07
N VAL A 124 -7.83 -3.42 -9.27
CA VAL A 124 -8.96 -2.56 -9.64
C VAL A 124 -9.51 -2.92 -11.01
N SER A 125 -10.79 -2.61 -11.22
CA SER A 125 -11.51 -2.61 -12.49
C SER A 125 -12.62 -1.56 -12.41
N ASN A 126 -13.27 -1.23 -13.53
CA ASN A 126 -14.42 -0.32 -13.52
C ASN A 126 -15.50 -0.75 -12.52
N GLU A 127 -15.86 -2.04 -12.52
CA GLU A 127 -16.90 -2.55 -11.62
C GLU A 127 -16.44 -2.58 -10.16
N SER A 128 -15.16 -2.88 -9.87
CA SER A 128 -14.67 -2.86 -8.49
C SER A 128 -14.66 -1.43 -7.93
N LEU A 129 -14.20 -0.45 -8.71
CA LEU A 129 -14.23 0.97 -8.33
C LEU A 129 -15.66 1.48 -8.17
N LYS A 130 -16.58 0.99 -9.00
CA LYS A 130 -17.99 1.34 -8.88
C LYS A 130 -18.57 0.87 -7.56
N ILE A 131 -18.32 -0.38 -7.18
CA ILE A 131 -18.79 -0.91 -5.90
C ILE A 131 -18.15 -0.16 -4.72
N LEU A 132 -16.85 0.19 -4.81
CA LEU A 132 -16.18 0.99 -3.78
C LEU A 132 -16.83 2.38 -3.64
N ALA A 133 -17.13 3.05 -4.76
CA ALA A 133 -17.79 4.36 -4.77
C ALA A 133 -19.22 4.28 -4.19
N GLU A 134 -20.00 3.26 -4.55
CA GLU A 134 -21.34 2.98 -4.00
C GLU A 134 -21.31 2.74 -2.48
N SER A 135 -20.19 2.23 -1.96
CA SER A 135 -19.99 1.99 -0.53
C SER A 135 -19.65 3.27 0.28
N GLY A 136 -19.57 4.42 -0.39
CA GLY A 136 -19.27 5.72 0.24
C GLY A 136 -17.81 5.89 0.64
N ILE A 137 -16.89 5.15 0.03
CA ILE A 137 -15.44 5.27 0.27
C ILE A 137 -14.93 6.54 -0.43
N PHE A 138 -14.10 7.31 0.25
CA PHE A 138 -13.61 8.59 -0.26
C PHE A 138 -12.47 8.42 -1.26
N TRP A 139 -11.55 7.49 -1.00
CA TRP A 139 -10.41 7.23 -1.90
C TRP A 139 -9.91 5.78 -1.86
N THR A 140 -9.20 5.39 -2.93
CA THR A 140 -8.45 4.14 -3.04
C THR A 140 -7.10 4.38 -3.72
N ILE A 141 -6.21 3.39 -3.68
CA ILE A 141 -4.93 3.40 -4.40
C ILE A 141 -4.91 2.33 -5.51
N ALA A 142 -4.22 2.63 -6.61
CA ALA A 142 -3.94 1.71 -7.71
C ALA A 142 -2.48 1.86 -8.18
N ASP A 143 -1.97 0.92 -8.97
CA ASP A 143 -0.57 0.95 -9.44
C ASP A 143 -0.36 1.83 -10.67
N GLN A 144 0.85 2.41 -10.82
CA GLN A 144 1.23 3.20 -12.01
C GLN A 144 0.99 2.47 -13.33
N ALA A 145 1.17 1.15 -13.38
CA ALA A 145 0.96 0.36 -14.59
C ALA A 145 -0.50 0.40 -15.03
N ILE A 146 -1.42 0.46 -14.06
CA ILE A 146 -2.85 0.58 -14.32
C ILE A 146 -3.18 1.97 -14.85
N LEU A 147 -2.61 3.04 -14.27
CA LEU A 147 -2.78 4.40 -14.79
C LEU A 147 -2.27 4.49 -16.22
N SER A 148 -1.03 4.06 -16.47
CA SER A 148 -0.36 4.05 -17.78
C SER A 148 -1.24 3.42 -18.86
N LYS A 149 -1.80 2.22 -18.60
CA LYS A 149 -2.73 1.54 -19.50
C LYS A 149 -4.05 2.31 -19.67
N SER A 150 -4.55 2.97 -18.64
CA SER A 150 -5.84 3.67 -18.63
C SER A 150 -5.82 4.97 -19.41
N ILE A 151 -4.72 5.72 -19.34
CA ILE A 151 -4.56 7.00 -20.06
C ILE A 151 -3.75 6.86 -21.35
N ASN A 152 -3.26 5.66 -21.66
CA ASN A 152 -2.45 5.34 -22.83
C ASN A 152 -1.17 6.21 -22.91
N VAL A 153 -0.48 6.37 -21.79
CA VAL A 153 0.77 7.13 -21.68
C VAL A 153 1.82 6.28 -20.97
N ASP A 154 3.03 6.26 -21.51
CA ASP A 154 4.16 5.59 -20.89
C ASP A 154 4.60 6.33 -19.61
N LEU A 155 4.44 5.65 -18.47
CA LEU A 155 4.89 6.06 -17.14
C LEU A 155 6.04 5.20 -16.61
N SER A 156 6.73 4.47 -17.50
CA SER A 156 7.94 3.73 -17.14
C SER A 156 9.10 4.68 -16.83
N LEU A 157 10.19 4.11 -16.32
CA LEU A 157 11.44 4.83 -16.12
C LEU A 157 11.93 5.51 -17.41
N GLN A 158 12.25 6.80 -17.30
CA GLN A 158 12.97 7.56 -18.33
C GLN A 158 14.47 7.29 -18.25
N ASN A 159 14.99 7.16 -17.03
CA ASN A 159 16.36 6.81 -16.69
C ASN A 159 16.36 5.97 -15.39
N ASP A 160 17.51 5.79 -14.75
CA ASP A 160 17.65 5.04 -13.49
C ASP A 160 16.94 5.67 -12.28
N ARG A 161 16.49 6.94 -12.39
CA ARG A 161 16.04 7.76 -11.25
C ARG A 161 14.67 8.43 -11.41
N LEU A 162 14.22 8.69 -12.63
CA LEU A 162 13.01 9.47 -12.91
C LEU A 162 12.11 8.74 -13.89
N ILE A 163 10.80 8.76 -13.63
CA ILE A 163 9.77 8.25 -14.54
C ILE A 163 9.48 9.23 -15.68
N LYS A 164 8.95 8.72 -16.77
CA LYS A 164 8.37 9.54 -17.84
C LYS A 164 7.05 10.17 -17.38
N ASN A 165 6.79 11.39 -17.86
CA ASN A 165 5.55 12.13 -17.62
C ASN A 165 5.14 12.22 -16.12
N PRO A 166 6.06 12.63 -15.21
CA PRO A 166 5.83 12.59 -13.76
C PRO A 166 4.61 13.38 -13.29
N HIS A 167 4.28 14.47 -13.99
CA HIS A 167 3.08 15.29 -13.73
C HIS A 167 1.75 14.55 -13.89
N LEU A 168 1.74 13.38 -14.55
CA LEU A 168 0.56 12.52 -14.67
C LEU A 168 0.44 11.51 -13.53
N LEU A 169 1.55 11.01 -12.99
CA LEU A 169 1.52 10.02 -11.91
C LEU A 169 1.27 10.67 -10.54
N TYR A 170 1.96 11.78 -10.25
CA TYR A 170 1.97 12.38 -8.92
C TYR A 170 0.78 13.31 -8.65
N LYS A 171 -0.36 13.07 -9.31
CA LYS A 171 -1.62 13.78 -9.06
C LYS A 171 -2.76 12.78 -8.89
N PRO A 172 -3.77 13.10 -8.07
CA PRO A 172 -4.92 12.24 -7.93
C PRO A 172 -5.88 12.40 -9.12
N TYR A 173 -6.72 11.40 -9.33
CA TYR A 173 -7.79 11.39 -10.31
C TYR A 173 -9.12 11.08 -9.64
N THR A 174 -10.23 11.52 -10.22
CA THR A 174 -11.56 11.06 -9.81
C THR A 174 -12.08 10.06 -10.83
N PHE A 175 -12.36 8.83 -10.40
CA PHE A 175 -13.12 7.88 -11.21
C PHE A 175 -14.61 8.17 -11.08
N PHE A 176 -15.31 8.25 -12.21
CA PHE A 176 -16.71 8.64 -12.28
C PHE A 176 -17.55 7.56 -12.99
N ASN A 177 -18.63 7.11 -12.36
CA ASN A 177 -19.47 6.01 -12.87
C ASN A 177 -20.96 6.38 -13.02
N GLY A 178 -21.27 7.64 -13.31
CA GLY A 178 -22.64 8.14 -13.32
C GLY A 178 -22.92 8.95 -12.06
N ASN A 179 -23.66 8.42 -11.09
CA ASN A 179 -24.02 9.21 -9.90
C ASN A 179 -23.00 9.12 -8.75
N ASN A 180 -22.05 8.19 -8.81
CA ASN A 180 -21.03 8.03 -7.77
C ASN A 180 -19.62 8.32 -8.33
N SER A 181 -18.72 8.64 -7.41
CA SER A 181 -17.32 8.89 -7.73
C SER A 181 -16.42 8.47 -6.59
N ILE A 182 -15.20 8.08 -6.92
CA ILE A 182 -14.15 7.77 -5.93
C ILE A 182 -12.84 8.40 -6.39
N ASN A 183 -12.06 8.92 -5.44
CA ASN A 183 -10.73 9.45 -5.73
C ASN A 183 -9.71 8.32 -5.79
N ILE A 184 -8.77 8.42 -6.71
CA ILE A 184 -7.72 7.42 -6.92
C ILE A 184 -6.37 8.14 -6.89
N ILE A 185 -5.48 7.63 -6.05
CA ILE A 185 -4.06 7.94 -6.09
C ILE A 185 -3.31 6.77 -6.71
N PHE A 186 -2.16 7.05 -7.32
CA PHE A 186 -1.38 6.02 -8.00
C PHE A 186 0.00 5.88 -7.36
N ARG A 187 0.37 4.62 -7.09
CA ARG A 187 1.65 4.22 -6.51
C ARG A 187 2.80 4.56 -7.45
N ASP A 188 3.86 5.16 -6.93
CA ASP A 188 5.18 5.13 -7.56
C ASP A 188 5.80 3.76 -7.33
N GLN A 189 5.79 2.91 -8.35
CA GLN A 189 6.27 1.54 -8.22
C GLN A 189 7.76 1.51 -7.88
N ILE A 190 8.56 2.38 -8.49
CA ILE A 190 10.02 2.34 -8.36
C ILE A 190 10.44 2.73 -6.95
N LEU A 191 9.95 3.85 -6.44
CA LEU A 191 10.26 4.29 -5.07
C LEU A 191 9.76 3.26 -4.03
N SER A 192 8.60 2.66 -4.28
CA SER A 192 8.04 1.64 -3.40
C SER A 192 8.87 0.35 -3.40
N ASP A 193 9.30 -0.11 -4.58
CA ASP A 193 10.10 -1.34 -4.74
C ASP A 193 11.53 -1.16 -4.21
N LEU A 194 12.10 0.05 -4.28
CA LEU A 194 13.41 0.33 -3.69
C LEU A 194 13.40 0.11 -2.18
N ILE A 195 12.38 0.64 -1.48
CA ILE A 195 12.20 0.39 -0.04
C ILE A 195 11.88 -1.08 0.20
N GLY A 196 10.98 -1.66 -0.59
CA GLY A 196 10.53 -3.04 -0.40
C GLY A 196 11.64 -4.08 -0.55
N PHE A 197 12.55 -3.89 -1.52
CA PHE A 197 13.38 -5.00 -2.02
C PHE A 197 14.86 -4.67 -2.30
N ALA A 198 15.25 -3.40 -2.35
CA ALA A 198 16.61 -3.03 -2.80
C ALA A 198 17.49 -2.47 -1.67
N TYR A 199 16.96 -1.52 -0.91
CA TYR A 199 17.72 -0.78 0.10
C TYR A 199 18.14 -1.60 1.30
N ASN A 200 17.57 -2.80 1.51
CA ASN A 200 18.07 -3.75 2.50
C ASN A 200 19.51 -4.22 2.23
N ASN A 201 20.01 -4.07 1.00
CA ASN A 201 21.39 -4.41 0.62
C ASN A 201 22.35 -3.20 0.68
N MET A 202 21.91 -2.06 1.23
CA MET A 202 22.67 -0.82 1.32
C MET A 202 22.87 -0.39 2.77
N SER A 203 23.83 0.52 3.01
CA SER A 203 23.87 1.26 4.27
C SER A 203 22.61 2.13 4.40
N TRP A 204 22.15 2.40 5.62
CA TRP A 204 20.97 3.25 5.80
C TRP A 204 21.27 4.68 5.33
N GLU A 205 22.51 5.16 5.42
CA GLU A 205 22.97 6.46 4.91
C GLU A 205 22.78 6.55 3.39
N ASP A 206 23.34 5.59 2.64
CA ASP A 206 23.28 5.58 1.18
C ASP A 206 21.83 5.42 0.68
N ALA A 207 21.04 4.57 1.35
CA ALA A 207 19.64 4.35 1.01
C ALA A 207 18.79 5.62 1.21
N VAL A 208 18.99 6.34 2.33
CA VAL A 208 18.28 7.60 2.59
C VAL A 208 18.72 8.69 1.61
N ASP A 209 20.01 8.79 1.31
CA ASP A 209 20.54 9.78 0.36
C ASP A 209 20.03 9.55 -1.06
N ASP A 210 20.05 8.30 -1.54
CA ASP A 210 19.50 7.95 -2.85
C ASP A 210 18.00 8.22 -2.93
N PHE A 211 17.24 7.90 -1.88
CA PHE A 211 15.81 8.14 -1.85
C PHE A 211 15.46 9.64 -1.89
N MET A 212 16.18 10.45 -1.12
CA MET A 212 15.99 11.90 -1.11
C MET A 212 16.38 12.53 -2.46
N ASP A 213 17.49 12.11 -3.08
CA ASP A 213 17.89 12.58 -4.42
C ASP A 213 16.80 12.27 -5.46
N ARG A 214 16.17 11.09 -5.40
CA ARG A 214 15.06 10.74 -6.30
C ARG A 214 13.83 11.64 -6.09
N LEU A 215 13.46 11.90 -4.84
CA LEU A 215 12.36 12.81 -4.52
C LEU A 215 12.64 14.24 -5.01
N GLU A 216 13.86 14.74 -4.83
CA GLU A 216 14.27 16.06 -5.32
C GLU A 216 14.22 16.15 -6.84
N ARG A 217 14.67 15.10 -7.55
CA ARG A 217 14.53 15.03 -9.02
C ARG A 217 13.07 15.08 -9.45
N ILE A 218 12.19 14.35 -8.75
CA ILE A 218 10.75 14.42 -9.01
C ILE A 218 10.25 15.85 -8.81
N TYR A 219 10.59 16.50 -7.69
CA TYR A 219 10.23 17.87 -7.40
C TYR A 219 10.63 18.84 -8.53
N PHE A 220 11.87 18.75 -9.03
CA PHE A 220 12.33 19.61 -10.13
C PHE A 220 11.79 19.22 -11.52
N SER A 221 11.24 18.02 -11.68
CA SER A 221 10.68 17.52 -12.94
C SER A 221 9.21 17.89 -13.18
N VAL A 222 8.51 18.31 -12.13
CA VAL A 222 7.10 18.72 -12.20
C VAL A 222 6.98 20.23 -12.11
N SER A 223 5.91 20.78 -12.70
CA SER A 223 5.58 22.19 -12.58
C SER A 223 5.40 22.57 -11.11
N GLN A 224 5.82 23.76 -10.72
CA GLN A 224 5.51 24.31 -9.40
C GLN A 224 4.17 25.05 -9.47
N ASP A 225 3.12 24.30 -9.82
CA ASP A 225 1.76 24.82 -9.97
C ASP A 225 1.16 25.22 -8.61
N SER A 226 0.02 25.93 -8.65
CA SER A 226 -0.72 26.33 -7.43
C SER A 226 -1.20 25.15 -6.58
N LYS A 227 -1.23 23.93 -7.13
CA LYS A 227 -1.56 22.69 -6.41
C LYS A 227 -0.30 21.84 -6.25
N PRO A 228 0.07 21.45 -5.03
CA PRO A 228 1.22 20.56 -4.83
C PRO A 228 0.93 19.20 -5.47
N TYR A 229 1.98 18.51 -5.91
CA TYR A 229 1.91 17.11 -6.32
C TYR A 229 1.93 16.18 -5.09
N LEU A 230 1.44 14.95 -5.26
CA LEU A 230 1.41 13.90 -4.24
C LEU A 230 2.20 12.68 -4.73
N VAL A 231 3.36 12.44 -4.11
CA VAL A 231 4.16 11.23 -4.33
C VAL A 231 3.65 10.13 -3.41
N ASN A 232 3.16 9.03 -4.00
CA ASN A 232 2.58 7.92 -3.24
C ASN A 232 3.56 6.74 -3.21
N ILE A 233 4.08 6.45 -2.02
CA ILE A 233 4.94 5.30 -1.76
C ILE A 233 4.09 4.28 -1.02
N ALA A 234 3.92 3.10 -1.60
CA ALA A 234 3.02 2.08 -1.08
C ALA A 234 3.61 0.68 -1.33
N LEU A 235 3.79 -0.08 -0.25
CA LEU A 235 4.42 -1.39 -0.24
C LEU A 235 3.84 -2.21 0.91
N ASP A 236 4.00 -3.53 0.86
CA ASP A 236 3.66 -4.38 2.00
C ASP A 236 4.63 -4.14 3.15
N GLY A 237 4.08 -4.11 4.37
CA GLY A 237 4.83 -3.77 5.57
C GLY A 237 5.82 -4.86 5.99
N GLU A 238 5.64 -6.10 5.53
CA GLU A 238 6.49 -7.24 5.88
C GLU A 238 7.73 -7.40 4.99
N ASN A 239 7.74 -6.80 3.79
CA ASN A 239 8.76 -7.11 2.78
C ASN A 239 10.17 -6.66 3.16
N CYS A 240 10.30 -5.59 3.96
CA CYS A 240 11.57 -4.88 4.10
C CYS A 240 12.18 -4.98 5.50
N TRP A 241 11.42 -4.67 6.56
CA TRP A 241 12.03 -4.23 7.82
C TRP A 241 13.01 -5.24 8.43
N GLU A 242 12.67 -6.53 8.47
CA GLU A 242 13.53 -7.58 9.05
C GLU A 242 14.86 -7.80 8.31
N TYR A 243 15.00 -7.29 7.09
CA TYR A 243 16.21 -7.39 6.29
C TYR A 243 17.12 -6.16 6.40
N TYR A 244 16.61 -5.06 6.97
CA TYR A 244 17.39 -3.83 7.16
C TYR A 244 18.20 -3.90 8.46
N GLU A 245 19.27 -3.12 8.53
CA GLU A 245 19.99 -2.92 9.78
C GLU A 245 19.03 -2.44 10.88
N LYS A 246 19.02 -3.14 12.02
CA LYS A 246 18.17 -2.86 13.19
C LYS A 246 16.69 -2.72 12.81
N ASP A 247 16.17 -3.66 12.04
CA ASP A 247 14.77 -3.72 11.63
C ASP A 247 14.28 -2.42 10.93
N GLY A 248 15.18 -1.71 10.22
CA GLY A 248 14.85 -0.50 9.46
C GLY A 248 14.74 0.78 10.29
N VAL A 249 15.02 0.73 11.60
CA VAL A 249 14.88 1.90 12.50
C VAL A 249 15.73 3.09 12.05
N GLU A 250 16.99 2.86 11.68
CA GLU A 250 17.90 3.93 11.27
C GLU A 250 17.45 4.57 9.94
N PHE A 251 17.05 3.75 8.97
CA PHE A 251 16.53 4.21 7.69
C PHE A 251 15.27 5.07 7.88
N LEU A 252 14.26 4.56 8.58
CA LEU A 252 13.01 5.27 8.80
C LEU A 252 13.22 6.57 9.57
N PHE A 253 13.95 6.54 10.69
CA PHE A 253 14.19 7.73 11.50
C PHE A 253 14.86 8.84 10.69
N ASN A 254 15.92 8.50 9.95
CA ASN A 254 16.67 9.50 9.18
C ASN A 254 15.92 9.98 7.94
N LEU A 255 15.17 9.10 7.25
CA LEU A 255 14.29 9.51 6.16
C LEU A 255 13.23 10.51 6.62
N TYR A 256 12.48 10.18 7.69
CA TYR A 256 11.46 11.08 8.23
C TYR A 256 12.06 12.38 8.78
N LYS A 257 13.28 12.34 9.34
CA LYS A 257 14.00 13.55 9.77
C LYS A 257 14.27 14.46 8.57
N LYS A 258 14.91 13.95 7.51
CA LYS A 258 15.21 14.74 6.30
C LYS A 258 13.95 15.30 5.63
N LEU A 259 12.87 14.52 5.57
CA LEU A 259 11.59 14.98 5.03
C LEU A 259 10.98 16.11 5.86
N ASN A 260 11.10 16.07 7.19
CA ASN A 260 10.59 17.13 8.08
C ASN A 260 11.46 18.40 8.05
N GLU A 261 12.76 18.27 7.80
CA GLU A 261 13.70 19.39 7.69
C GLU A 261 13.69 20.03 6.28
N SER A 262 13.13 19.35 5.29
CA SER A 262 13.00 19.86 3.92
C SER A 262 11.90 20.91 3.79
N ASN A 263 12.21 22.00 3.07
CA ASN A 263 11.23 23.01 2.68
C ASN A 263 10.44 22.64 1.41
N GLN A 264 10.80 21.53 0.74
CA GLN A 264 10.19 21.09 -0.53
C GLN A 264 9.09 20.05 -0.32
N PHE A 265 9.22 19.22 0.73
CA PHE A 265 8.32 18.11 0.98
C PHE A 265 7.49 18.34 2.22
N LYS A 266 6.26 17.82 2.18
CA LYS A 266 5.38 17.79 3.33
C LYS A 266 4.71 16.44 3.43
N LEU A 267 4.88 15.80 4.58
CA LEU A 267 4.16 14.58 4.93
C LEU A 267 2.71 14.92 5.24
N VAL A 268 1.78 14.23 4.58
CA VAL A 268 0.33 14.46 4.68
C VAL A 268 -0.41 13.13 4.71
N SER A 269 -1.58 13.12 5.35
CA SER A 269 -2.56 12.05 5.11
C SER A 269 -3.18 12.23 3.72
N VAL A 270 -3.60 11.14 3.08
CA VAL A 270 -4.21 11.19 1.75
C VAL A 270 -5.56 11.90 1.84
N THR A 271 -6.33 11.63 2.90
CA THR A 271 -7.62 12.31 3.13
C THR A 271 -7.46 13.82 3.29
N ASP A 272 -6.49 14.30 4.09
CA ASP A 272 -6.28 15.74 4.26
C ASP A 272 -5.82 16.40 2.96
N TYR A 273 -4.94 15.72 2.21
CA TYR A 273 -4.48 16.20 0.92
C TYR A 273 -5.64 16.33 -0.09
N LEU A 274 -6.45 15.27 -0.25
CA LEU A 274 -7.56 15.26 -1.21
C LEU A 274 -8.69 16.22 -0.82
N SER A 275 -8.91 16.42 0.48
CA SER A 275 -9.89 17.40 0.97
C SER A 275 -9.46 18.83 0.67
N LYS A 276 -8.15 19.11 0.76
CA LYS A 276 -7.59 20.44 0.49
C LYS A 276 -7.38 20.72 -1.00
N TYR A 277 -6.98 19.69 -1.76
CA TYR A 277 -6.66 19.76 -3.18
C TYR A 277 -7.44 18.69 -3.95
N PRO A 278 -8.77 18.89 -4.14
CA PRO A 278 -9.59 17.92 -4.84
C PRO A 278 -9.12 17.71 -6.29
N PRO A 279 -9.20 16.47 -6.82
CA PRO A 279 -8.79 16.16 -8.19
C PRO A 279 -9.61 16.95 -9.20
N ILE A 280 -8.96 17.37 -10.28
CA ILE A 280 -9.61 18.01 -11.43
C ILE A 280 -9.72 17.05 -12.62
N ASP A 281 -8.75 16.15 -12.74
CA ASP A 281 -8.69 15.14 -13.78
C ASP A 281 -9.65 14.00 -13.45
N ARG A 282 -10.38 13.56 -14.47
CA ARG A 282 -11.38 12.51 -14.36
C ARG A 282 -10.98 11.30 -15.19
N LEU A 283 -11.22 10.12 -14.64
CA LEU A 283 -11.15 8.85 -15.34
C LEU A 283 -12.58 8.31 -15.50
N TYR A 284 -13.04 8.20 -16.74
CA TYR A 284 -14.33 7.56 -17.06
C TYR A 284 -14.19 6.05 -17.28
N ASN A 285 -12.96 5.59 -17.45
CA ASN A 285 -12.62 4.19 -17.63
C ASN A 285 -11.26 3.94 -16.99
N ILE A 286 -11.12 2.84 -16.25
CA ILE A 286 -9.85 2.31 -15.79
C ILE A 286 -9.60 0.96 -16.48
N LYS A 287 -8.35 0.69 -16.83
CA LYS A 287 -7.95 -0.65 -17.26
C LYS A 287 -7.85 -1.55 -16.04
N PRO A 288 -8.36 -2.79 -16.11
CA PRO A 288 -8.28 -3.68 -14.98
C PRO A 288 -6.86 -4.21 -14.80
N GLY A 289 -6.46 -4.43 -13.56
CA GLY A 289 -5.16 -4.99 -13.22
C GLY A 289 -4.88 -4.94 -11.72
N SER A 290 -3.71 -5.43 -11.33
CA SER A 290 -3.15 -5.34 -9.98
C SER A 290 -1.78 -4.65 -10.02
N TRP A 291 -1.19 -4.38 -8.86
CA TRP A 291 0.20 -3.92 -8.79
C TRP A 291 1.23 -4.98 -9.22
N VAL A 292 0.82 -6.24 -9.39
CA VAL A 292 1.68 -7.27 -9.95
C VAL A 292 1.51 -7.29 -11.46
N ARG A 293 2.54 -6.84 -12.19
CA ARG A 293 2.61 -6.82 -13.66
C ARG A 293 1.49 -6.03 -14.35
N GLY A 294 0.67 -5.29 -13.60
CA GLY A 294 -0.51 -4.61 -14.14
C GLY A 294 -1.61 -5.57 -14.62
N ASP A 295 -1.63 -6.83 -14.19
CA ASP A 295 -2.63 -7.83 -14.60
C ASP A 295 -3.04 -8.76 -13.44
N PHE A 296 -3.72 -9.87 -13.74
CA PHE A 296 -4.16 -10.84 -12.72
C PHE A 296 -3.49 -12.22 -12.84
N SER A 297 -2.36 -12.32 -13.54
CA SER A 297 -1.68 -13.58 -13.83
C SER A 297 -1.18 -14.33 -12.58
N ASN A 298 -1.05 -13.65 -11.44
CA ASN A 298 -0.71 -14.30 -10.15
C ASN A 298 -1.85 -15.15 -9.57
N TRP A 299 -3.12 -14.82 -9.87
CA TRP A 299 -4.29 -15.49 -9.27
C TRP A 299 -5.08 -16.33 -10.27
N ILE A 300 -5.04 -15.95 -11.55
CA ILE A 300 -5.54 -16.78 -12.64
C ILE A 300 -4.33 -17.29 -13.41
N VAL A 301 -3.85 -18.45 -12.98
CA VAL A 301 -2.67 -19.10 -13.55
C VAL A 301 -3.02 -19.95 -14.76
N ASN A 302 -2.04 -20.02 -15.66
CA ASN A 302 -2.03 -20.96 -16.77
C ASN A 302 -2.00 -22.41 -16.22
N ILE A 303 -2.99 -23.22 -16.59
CA ILE A 303 -3.09 -24.65 -16.18
C ILE A 303 -1.86 -25.47 -16.64
N SER A 304 -0.97 -24.92 -17.47
CA SER A 304 0.32 -25.56 -17.77
C SER A 304 1.35 -25.51 -16.63
N SER A 305 1.06 -24.87 -15.50
CA SER A 305 1.97 -24.77 -14.33
C SER A 305 1.49 -25.52 -13.09
N SER A 306 0.29 -26.10 -13.12
CA SER A 306 -0.24 -26.95 -12.04
C SER A 306 0.27 -28.40 -12.11
N GLN A 307 1.56 -28.59 -12.43
CA GLN A 307 2.24 -29.90 -12.36
C GLN A 307 3.19 -30.04 -11.17
N TYR A 308 3.26 -29.05 -10.28
CA TYR A 308 4.03 -29.17 -9.03
C TYR A 308 3.26 -28.56 -7.85
N TYR A 309 2.28 -29.32 -7.37
CA TYR A 309 1.96 -29.47 -5.95
C TYR A 309 1.59 -30.93 -5.70
#